data_AF-A0A3C0SWF9-F1
#
_entry.id   AF-A0A3C0SWF9-F1
#
_cell.length_a   1.000
_cell.length_b   1.000
_cell.length_c   1.000
_cell.angle_alpha   90.00
_cell.angle_beta   90.00
_cell.angle_gamma   90.00
#
_symmetry.space_group_name_H-M   'P 1'
#
loop_
_entity.id
_entity.type
_entity.pdbx_description
1 polymer ?
#
loop_
_entity_poly.entity_id
_entity_poly.type
_entity_poly.pdbx_seq_one_letter_code
_entity_poly.pdbx_strand_id
1 'polypeptide(L)' 'MIELKGLRVAGLYLLLKSKDSELDANMSELGEDIEAYLYDRLSIEEMEELQKLYEKSDRTLEVKI' A
#
# COMPACT_ATOMS: atom_id res chain seq x y z
N MET A 1 -13.76 -6.31 -11.98
CA MET A 1 -12.44 -6.25 -11.31
C MET A 1 -12.08 -4.78 -11.20
N ILE A 2 -11.89 -4.25 -10.00
CA ILE A 2 -11.48 -2.84 -9.83
C ILE A 2 -9.96 -2.82 -9.91
N GLU A 3 -9.38 -2.27 -10.98
CA GLU A 3 -7.93 -2.06 -11.07
C GLU A 3 -7.55 -0.85 -10.22
N LEU A 4 -6.93 -1.10 -9.07
CA LEU A 4 -6.31 -0.06 -8.25
C LEU A 4 -4.91 0.22 -8.80
N LYS A 5 -4.66 1.47 -9.23
CA LYS A 5 -3.32 1.94 -9.59
C LYS A 5 -2.38 1.85 -8.38
N GLY A 6 -1.09 1.59 -8.58
CA GLY A 6 -0.11 1.37 -7.51
C GLY A 6 -0.13 2.42 -6.39
N LEU A 7 -0.28 3.70 -6.72
CA LEU A 7 -0.42 4.78 -5.73
C LEU A 7 -1.65 4.60 -4.82
N ARG A 8 -2.78 4.14 -5.37
CA ARG A 8 -4.02 3.89 -4.60
C ARG A 8 -3.85 2.70 -3.66
N VAL A 9 -3.12 1.68 -4.09
CA VAL A 9 -2.80 0.50 -3.27
C VAL A 9 -1.90 0.91 -2.10
N ALA A 10 -0.82 1.65 -2.37
CA ALA A 10 0.05 2.19 -1.34
C ALA A 10 -0.70 3.10 -0.35
N GLY A 11 -1.58 3.99 -0.85
CA GLY A 11 -2.40 4.85 0.01
C GLY A 11 -3.38 4.06 0.89
N LEU A 12 -4.01 3.02 0.33
CA LEU A 12 -4.91 2.15 1.10
C LEU A 12 -4.15 1.35 2.16
N TYR A 13 -2.99 0.81 1.83
CA TYR A 13 -2.11 0.13 2.77
C TYR A 13 -1.74 1.04 3.95
N LEU A 14 -1.23 2.24 3.65
CA LEU A 14 -0.83 3.21 4.67
C LEU A 14 -2.01 3.60 5.57
N LEU A 15 -3.20 3.76 4.99
CA LEU A 15 -4.43 4.01 5.75
C LEU A 15 -4.77 2.85 6.69
N LEU A 16 -4.81 1.61 6.18
CA LEU A 16 -5.12 0.43 6.98
C LEU A 16 -4.09 0.24 8.10
N LYS A 17 -2.80 0.41 7.80
CA LYS A 17 -1.73 0.31 8.80
C LYS A 17 -1.85 1.37 9.90
N SER A 18 -2.29 2.58 9.56
CA SER A 18 -2.53 3.64 10.55
C SER A 18 -3.72 3.36 11.48
N LYS A 19 -4.57 2.39 11.11
CA LYS A 19 -5.81 2.02 11.79
C LYS A 19 -5.84 0.57 12.28
N ASP A 20 -4.69 -0.10 12.32
CA ASP A 20 -4.56 -1.54 12.57
C ASP A 20 -5.33 -2.03 13.82
N SER A 21 -5.28 -1.27 14.92
CA SER A 21 -5.99 -1.61 16.17
C SER A 21 -7.52 -1.46 16.10
N GLU A 22 -8.04 -0.79 15.08
CA GLU A 22 -9.46 -0.50 14.88
C GLU A 22 -10.09 -1.37 13.77
N LEU A 23 -9.29 -2.20 13.09
CA LEU A 23 -9.75 -3.02 11.97
C LEU A 23 -10.53 -4.26 12.45
N ASP A 24 -11.58 -4.60 11.70
CA ASP A 24 -12.18 -5.94 11.79
C ASP A 24 -11.32 -6.97 11.03
N ALA A 25 -11.61 -8.26 11.24
CA ALA A 25 -10.84 -9.34 10.64
C ALA A 25 -10.76 -9.26 9.10
N ASN A 26 -11.84 -8.84 8.42
CA ASN A 26 -11.82 -8.74 6.96
C ASN A 26 -10.91 -7.60 6.47
N MET A 27 -10.90 -6.48 7.20
CA MET A 27 -10.04 -5.35 6.88
C MET A 27 -8.57 -5.63 7.22
N SER A 28 -8.31 -6.40 8.27
CA SER A 28 -6.97 -6.90 8.60
C SER A 28 -6.44 -7.82 7.49
N GLU A 29 -7.23 -8.83 7.08
CA GLU A 29 -6.87 -9.74 5.98
C GLU A 29 -6.62 -8.98 4.67
N LEU A 30 -7.47 -8.00 4.33
CA LEU A 30 -7.24 -7.13 3.18
C LEU A 30 -5.93 -6.34 3.29
N GLY A 31 -5.57 -5.88 4.49
CA GLY A 31 -4.30 -5.21 4.75
C GLY A 31 -3.10 -6.11 4.49
N GLU A 32 -3.16 -7.36 4.95
CA GLU A 32 -2.13 -8.38 4.73
C GLU A 32 -1.98 -8.73 3.24
N ASP A 33 -3.09 -8.90 2.52
CA ASP A 33 -3.11 -9.15 1.07
C ASP A 33 -2.44 -7.99 0.30
N ILE A 34 -2.74 -6.76 0.70
CA ILE A 34 -2.13 -5.57 0.10
C ILE A 34 -0.65 -5.49 0.46
N GLU A 35 -0.26 -5.80 1.70
CA GLU A 35 1.12 -5.82 2.15
C GLU A 35 1.95 -6.81 1.32
N ALA A 36 1.46 -8.04 1.13
CA ALA A 36 2.08 -9.05 0.28
C ALA A 36 2.21 -8.57 -1.17
N TYR A 37 1.14 -7.98 -1.73
CA TYR A 37 1.15 -7.43 -3.08
C TYR A 37 2.24 -6.35 -3.28
N LEU A 38 2.46 -5.52 -2.26
CA LEU A 38 3.46 -4.45 -2.27
C LEU A 38 4.89 -5.02 -2.14
N TYR A 39 5.12 -5.97 -1.24
CA TYR A 39 6.42 -6.65 -1.09
C TYR A 39 6.85 -7.40 -2.35
N ASP A 40 5.90 -7.91 -3.15
CA ASP A 40 6.21 -8.54 -4.43
C ASP A 40 6.72 -7.55 -5.50
N ARG A 41 6.49 -6.25 -5.32
CA ARG A 41 6.74 -5.21 -6.34
C ARG A 41 7.75 -4.15 -5.92
N LEU A 42 7.93 -3.97 -4.63
CA LEU A 42 8.81 -2.98 -4.06
C LEU A 42 9.98 -3.68 -3.39
N SER A 43 11.16 -3.09 -3.49
CA SER A 43 12.29 -3.48 -2.67
C SER A 43 12.01 -3.24 -1.19
N ILE A 44 12.77 -3.90 -0.31
CA ILE A 44 12.68 -3.69 1.14
C ILE A 44 12.86 -2.21 1.49
N GLU A 45 13.82 -1.53 0.85
CA GLU A 45 14.06 -0.10 1.04
C GLU A 45 12.85 0.75 0.61
N GLU A 46 12.25 0.45 -0.54
CA GLU A 46 11.03 1.14 -0.98
C GLU A 46 9.83 0.89 -0.06
N MET A 47 9.74 -0.30 0.56
CA MET A 47 8.73 -0.61 1.57
C MET A 47 8.95 0.18 2.86
N GLU A 48 10.19 0.27 3.35
CA GLU A 48 10.56 1.08 4.52
C GLU A 48 10.33 2.58 4.29
N GLU A 49 10.52 3.04 3.06
CA GLU A 49 10.30 4.44 2.66
C GLU A 49 8.90 4.70 2.08
N LEU A 50 8.00 3.72 2.08
CA LEU A 50 6.74 3.77 1.34
C LEU A 50 5.89 5.00 1.67
N GLN A 51 5.83 5.40 2.94
CA GLN A 51 5.13 6.62 3.36
C GLN A 51 5.75 7.87 2.72
N LYS A 52 7.07 7.99 2.72
CA LYS A 52 7.78 9.12 2.09
C LYS A 52 7.59 9.12 0.58
N LEU A 53 7.64 7.94 -0.04
CA LEU A 53 7.42 7.77 -1.48
C LEU A 53 5.99 8.20 -1.86
N TYR A 54 5.00 7.79 -1.07
CA TYR A 54 3.60 8.20 -1.24
C TYR A 54 3.42 9.72 -1.11
N GLU A 55 4.00 10.33 -0.08
CA GLU A 55 3.92 11.78 0.17
C GLU A 55 4.66 12.62 -0.90
N LYS A 56 5.80 12.11 -1.42
CA LYS A 56 6.57 12.77 -2.50
C LYS A 56 5.97 12.55 -3.88
N SER A 57 5.19 11.49 -4.07
CA SER A 57 4.56 11.20 -5.34
C SER A 57 3.43 12.19 -5.58
N ASP A 58 3.76 13.30 -6.24
CA ASP A 58 2.87 14.41 -6.59
C ASP A 58 1.87 14.04 -7.73
N ARG A 59 1.30 12.82 -7.68
CA ARG A 59 0.32 12.17 -8.59
C ARG A 59 0.77 11.01 -9.49
N THR A 60 1.96 10.42 -9.35
CA THR A 60 2.25 9.18 -10.09
C THR A 60 3.38 8.35 -9.48
N LEU A 61 3.06 7.42 -8.59
CA LEU A 61 3.83 6.18 -8.47
C LEU A 61 3.46 5.33 -9.69
N GLU A 62 4.21 5.47 -10.78
CA GLU A 62 4.14 4.54 -11.92
C GLU A 62 4.77 3.22 -11.49
N VAL A 63 4.00 2.43 -10.74
CA VAL A 63 4.25 0.99 -10.65
C VAL A 63 4.07 0.46 -12.07
N LYS A 64 5.14 0.00 -12.70
CA LYS A 64 5.07 -0.64 -14.02
C LYS A 64 4.15 -1.86 -13.89
N ILE A 65 2.96 -1.74 -14.48
CA ILE A 65 1.97 -2.81 -14.68
C ILE A 65 2.37 -3.60 -15.92
#